data_AF-A0A4Q3J7Z3-F1
#
_entry.id   AF-A0A4Q3J7Z3-F1
#
_cell.length_a   1.000
_cell.length_b   1.000
_cell.length_c   1.000
_cell.angle_alpha   90.00
_cell.angle_beta   90.00
_cell.angle_gamma   90.00
#
_symmetry.space_group_name_H-M   'P 1'
#
loop_
_entity.id
_entity.type
_entity.pdbx_description
1 polymer ?
#
loop_
_entity_poly.entity_id
_entity_poly.type
_entity_poly.pdbx_seq_one_letter_code
_entity_poly.pdbx_strand_id
1 'polypeptide(L)'
;MTAAVDRANEAPTTTAPRLAAKVDIGKLLTHLALLFLVVLWTFPTAGLLISSLRDKDQLAVSGWWTALSTSTSLGVTRIGTDKDQVEEGGKFVIRGNVFGTSTNKHLDGFGLSNAEPASAAPGTGLPMKEGGTITVQDDGAFEWVSDTRFTHTRGPRIFYVSGITPRFTLDNYVEVLTANGVGRSFINSFTVTIQASA
;
A
#
# COMPACT_ATOMS: atom_id res chain seq x y z
N MET A 1 80.25 -53.57 7.88
CA MET A 1 80.22 -52.88 6.58
C MET A 1 78.77 -52.90 6.11
N THR A 2 78.17 -51.70 5.95
CA THR A 2 77.01 -51.35 5.07
C THR A 2 75.67 -52.07 5.29
N ALA A 3 74.49 -51.43 5.37
CA ALA A 3 74.02 -50.08 5.02
C ALA A 3 72.78 -49.79 5.91
N ALA A 4 72.67 -48.66 6.60
CA ALA A 4 72.23 -47.34 6.10
C ALA A 4 70.83 -47.35 5.46
N VAL A 5 69.84 -47.01 6.31
CA VAL A 5 68.69 -46.12 6.06
C VAL A 5 68.20 -46.02 4.62
N ASP A 6 66.98 -46.48 4.34
CA ASP A 6 66.20 -45.91 3.24
C ASP A 6 64.68 -46.01 3.45
N ARG A 7 64.08 -44.82 3.59
CA ARG A 7 62.69 -44.40 3.31
C ARG A 7 61.57 -44.90 4.22
N ALA A 8 61.41 -44.14 5.30
CA ALA A 8 60.08 -43.64 5.67
C ALA A 8 59.48 -42.87 4.47
N ASN A 9 58.42 -43.41 3.85
CA ASN A 9 57.34 -42.63 3.24
C ASN A 9 56.23 -43.56 2.72
N GLU A 10 55.41 -44.13 3.61
CA GLU A 10 54.03 -44.46 3.24
C GLU A 10 53.19 -43.22 3.53
N ALA A 11 53.02 -42.38 2.51
CA ALA A 11 52.15 -41.22 2.61
C ALA A 11 50.69 -41.71 2.78
N PRO A 12 49.93 -41.22 3.78
CA PRO A 12 48.48 -41.41 3.77
C PRO A 12 47.94 -40.60 2.59
N THR A 13 47.49 -41.28 1.53
CA THR A 13 46.74 -40.66 0.45
C THR A 13 45.33 -40.35 0.96
N THR A 14 45.25 -39.31 1.78
CA THR A 14 43.99 -38.66 2.16
C THR A 14 43.36 -38.12 0.89
N THR A 15 42.54 -38.94 0.24
CA THR A 15 41.68 -38.52 -0.86
C THR A 15 40.58 -37.67 -0.24
N ALA A 16 40.87 -36.39 -0.03
CA ALA A 16 39.87 -35.43 0.42
C ALA A 16 38.68 -35.44 -0.57
N PRO A 17 37.42 -35.44 -0.09
CA PRO A 17 36.28 -35.38 -0.98
C PRO A 17 36.34 -34.03 -1.70
N ARG A 18 36.54 -34.06 -3.03
CA ARG A 18 36.43 -32.86 -3.88
C ARG A 18 34.96 -32.45 -3.94
N LEU A 19 34.49 -31.77 -2.88
CA LEU A 19 33.30 -30.93 -2.87
C LEU A 19 33.59 -29.63 -3.62
N ALA A 20 33.96 -29.76 -4.88
CA ALA A 20 33.95 -28.65 -5.81
C ALA A 20 32.89 -28.99 -6.85
N ALA A 21 31.63 -28.69 -6.52
CA ALA A 21 30.58 -28.63 -7.51
C ALA A 21 31.03 -27.59 -8.55
N LYS A 22 31.50 -28.07 -9.71
CA LYS A 22 31.79 -27.21 -10.85
C LYS A 22 30.48 -26.57 -11.26
N VAL A 23 30.26 -25.33 -10.84
CA VAL A 23 29.14 -24.53 -11.35
C VAL A 23 29.42 -24.33 -12.83
N ASP A 24 28.64 -25.02 -13.64
CA ASP A 24 28.76 -25.02 -15.08
C ASP A 24 28.27 -23.64 -15.56
N ILE A 25 29.21 -22.72 -15.79
CA ILE A 25 28.95 -21.30 -16.08
C ILE A 25 27.98 -21.14 -17.25
N GLY A 26 28.05 -22.03 -18.24
CA GLY A 26 27.11 -22.06 -19.36
C GLY A 26 25.69 -22.36 -18.89
N LYS A 27 25.51 -23.39 -18.05
CA LYS A 27 24.19 -23.69 -17.45
C LYS A 27 23.71 -22.54 -16.58
N LEU A 28 24.58 -21.93 -15.77
CA LEU A 28 24.20 -20.79 -14.94
C LEU A 28 23.67 -19.62 -15.79
N LEU A 29 24.35 -19.28 -16.89
CA LEU A 29 23.92 -18.24 -17.82
C LEU A 29 22.58 -18.57 -18.49
N THR A 30 22.39 -19.83 -18.92
CA THR A 30 21.11 -20.27 -19.50
C THR A 30 19.96 -20.16 -18.50
N HIS A 31 20.17 -20.58 -17.25
CA HIS A 31 19.13 -20.50 -16.21
C HIS A 31 18.83 -19.06 -15.83
N LEU A 32 19.84 -18.17 -15.80
CA LEU A 32 19.62 -16.74 -15.59
C LEU A 32 18.84 -16.08 -16.73
N ALA A 33 19.16 -16.43 -17.99
CA ALA A 33 18.42 -15.93 -19.15
C ALA A 33 16.96 -16.43 -19.14
N LEU A 34 16.75 -17.70 -18.82
CA LEU A 34 15.41 -18.28 -18.67
C LEU A 34 14.64 -17.61 -17.52
N LEU A 35 15.27 -17.44 -16.35
CA LEU A 35 14.68 -16.75 -15.20
C LEU A 35 14.30 -15.32 -15.56
N PHE A 36 15.17 -14.60 -16.25
CA PHE A 36 14.90 -13.23 -16.71
C PHE A 36 13.67 -13.18 -17.63
N LEU A 37 13.57 -14.09 -18.60
CA LEU A 37 12.41 -14.19 -19.49
C LEU A 37 11.12 -14.50 -18.70
N VAL A 38 11.19 -15.46 -17.76
CA VAL A 38 10.05 -15.83 -16.91
C VAL A 38 9.60 -14.64 -16.08
N VAL A 39 10.51 -13.92 -15.44
CA VAL A 39 10.19 -12.71 -14.67
C VAL A 39 9.59 -11.65 -15.57
N LEU A 40 10.21 -11.36 -16.72
CA LEU A 40 9.74 -10.35 -17.68
C LEU A 40 8.28 -10.60 -18.11
N TRP A 41 7.88 -11.86 -18.30
CA TRP A 41 6.51 -12.21 -18.65
C TRP A 41 5.58 -12.30 -17.42
N THR A 42 6.06 -12.83 -16.30
CA THR A 42 5.23 -13.00 -15.09
C THR A 42 4.92 -11.67 -14.42
N PHE A 43 5.80 -10.68 -14.53
CA PHE A 43 5.63 -9.37 -13.90
C PHE A 43 4.33 -8.64 -14.33
N PRO A 44 4.01 -8.47 -15.63
CA PRO A 44 2.75 -7.84 -16.05
C PRO A 44 1.51 -8.67 -15.69
N THR A 45 1.58 -9.99 -15.72
CA THR A 45 0.44 -10.86 -15.38
C THR A 45 0.15 -10.87 -13.88
N ALA A 46 1.19 -10.94 -13.05
CA ALA A 46 1.09 -10.78 -11.60
C ALA A 46 0.58 -9.38 -11.23
N GLY A 47 1.01 -8.34 -11.94
CA GLY A 47 0.51 -6.98 -11.74
C GLY A 47 -0.99 -6.85 -11.98
N LEU A 48 -1.51 -7.45 -13.04
CA LEU A 48 -2.95 -7.49 -13.31
C LEU A 48 -3.72 -8.24 -12.21
N LEU A 49 -3.20 -9.37 -11.73
CA LEU A 49 -3.82 -10.15 -10.66
C LEU A 49 -3.82 -9.41 -9.31
N ILE A 50 -2.74 -8.72 -8.97
CA ILE A 50 -2.66 -7.93 -7.72
C ILE A 50 -3.62 -6.72 -7.82
N SER A 51 -3.68 -6.07 -8.98
CA SER A 51 -4.59 -4.96 -9.22
C SER A 51 -6.06 -5.37 -9.14
N SER A 52 -6.44 -6.57 -9.55
CA SER A 52 -7.84 -7.02 -9.46
C SER A 52 -8.31 -7.39 -8.06
N LEU A 53 -7.37 -7.73 -7.16
CA LEU A 53 -7.63 -7.99 -5.74
C LEU A 53 -7.60 -6.71 -4.88
N ARG A 54 -7.19 -5.57 -5.46
CA ARG A 54 -7.02 -4.28 -4.79
C ARG A 54 -8.30 -3.43 -4.89
N ASP A 55 -8.58 -2.67 -3.82
CA ASP A 55 -9.68 -1.71 -3.76
C ASP A 55 -9.53 -0.61 -4.85
N LYS A 56 -10.66 -0.21 -5.43
CA LYS A 56 -10.76 0.70 -6.59
C LYS A 56 -10.16 2.07 -6.31
N ASP A 57 -10.23 2.53 -5.07
CA ASP A 57 -9.70 3.83 -4.63
C ASP A 57 -8.17 3.91 -4.66
N GLN A 58 -7.50 2.76 -4.61
CA GLN A 58 -6.05 2.70 -4.61
C GLN A 58 -5.44 2.61 -6.03
N LEU A 59 -6.24 2.25 -7.04
CA LEU A 59 -5.78 2.07 -8.43
C LEU A 59 -5.36 3.39 -9.10
N ALA A 60 -5.87 4.53 -8.63
CA ALA A 60 -5.64 5.83 -9.23
C ALA A 60 -4.33 6.51 -8.79
N VAL A 61 -3.71 6.05 -7.70
CA VAL A 61 -2.66 6.82 -7.00
C VAL A 61 -1.29 6.13 -7.03
N SER A 62 -1.20 4.81 -7.22
CA SER A 62 0.10 4.12 -7.21
C SER A 62 0.14 2.84 -8.07
N GLY A 63 1.31 2.52 -8.63
CA GLY A 63 1.53 1.31 -9.42
C GLY A 63 1.34 0.03 -8.60
N TRP A 64 0.95 -1.07 -9.26
CA TRP A 64 0.61 -2.34 -8.59
C TRP A 64 1.73 -2.94 -7.73
N TRP A 65 3.00 -2.68 -8.04
CA TRP A 65 4.13 -3.14 -7.23
C TRP A 65 4.18 -2.46 -5.85
N THR A 66 3.63 -1.25 -5.73
CA THR A 66 3.49 -0.54 -4.44
C THR A 66 2.24 -0.96 -3.67
N ALA A 67 1.35 -1.80 -4.25
CA ALA A 67 0.19 -2.31 -3.53
C ALA A 67 0.55 -3.29 -2.40
N LEU A 68 1.78 -3.81 -2.42
CA LEU A 68 2.35 -4.61 -1.34
C LEU A 68 2.93 -3.75 -0.19
N SER A 69 2.87 -2.43 -0.32
CA SER A 69 3.32 -1.46 0.68
C SER A 69 2.21 -0.49 1.06
N THR A 70 2.19 -0.03 2.30
CA THR A 70 1.24 1.00 2.76
C THR A 70 1.40 2.25 1.90
N SER A 71 0.36 2.61 1.15
CA SER A 71 0.35 3.84 0.36
C SER A 71 -0.17 4.98 1.24
N THR A 72 0.67 5.97 1.47
CA THR A 72 0.28 7.23 2.11
C THR A 72 -0.02 8.26 1.03
N SER A 73 -1.04 9.09 1.24
CA SER A 73 -1.38 10.20 0.35
C SER A 73 -1.47 11.51 1.12
N LEU A 74 -0.85 12.55 0.58
CA LEU A 74 -0.98 13.90 1.10
C LEU A 74 -2.24 14.55 0.51
N GLY A 75 -3.14 15.00 1.40
CA GLY A 75 -4.35 15.71 1.05
C GLY A 75 -4.35 17.13 1.61
N VAL A 76 -5.16 17.99 0.99
CA VAL A 76 -5.46 19.33 1.50
C VAL A 76 -6.96 19.54 1.45
N THR A 77 -7.53 19.99 2.56
CA THR A 77 -8.94 20.39 2.61
C THR A 77 -9.08 21.79 3.18
N ARG A 78 -10.17 22.46 2.79
CA ARG A 78 -10.57 23.72 3.39
C ARG A 78 -11.64 23.43 4.43
N ILE A 79 -11.45 23.98 5.61
CA ILE A 79 -12.44 23.89 6.68
C ILE A 79 -13.56 24.91 6.47
N GLY A 80 -14.66 24.74 7.21
CA GLY A 80 -15.85 25.59 7.13
C GLY A 80 -15.57 27.06 7.46
N THR A 81 -16.52 27.93 7.14
CA THR A 81 -16.42 29.37 7.40
C THR A 81 -17.22 29.77 8.63
N ASP A 82 -17.28 31.08 8.89
CA ASP A 82 -18.16 31.73 9.86
C ASP A 82 -19.65 31.29 9.83
N LYS A 83 -20.12 30.76 8.70
CA LYS A 83 -21.51 30.29 8.53
C LYS A 83 -21.73 28.86 9.01
N ASP A 84 -20.65 28.08 9.09
CA ASP A 84 -20.69 26.67 9.47
C ASP A 84 -20.43 26.49 10.98
N GLN A 85 -20.23 27.59 11.71
CA GLN A 85 -20.02 27.58 13.15
C GLN A 85 -21.33 27.33 13.90
N VAL A 86 -21.26 26.48 14.92
CA VAL A 86 -22.34 26.23 15.87
C VAL A 86 -21.86 26.71 17.24
N GLU A 87 -22.73 27.42 17.95
CA GLU A 87 -22.45 27.85 19.32
C GLU A 87 -22.90 26.77 20.31
N GLU A 88 -21.96 26.18 21.03
CA GLU A 88 -22.20 25.16 22.05
C GLU A 88 -21.47 25.55 23.34
N GLY A 89 -22.23 25.74 24.42
CA GLY A 89 -21.65 26.02 25.74
C GLY A 89 -20.83 27.32 25.81
N GLY A 90 -21.16 28.32 25.00
CA GLY A 90 -20.43 29.60 24.91
C GLY A 90 -19.13 29.53 24.10
N LYS A 91 -18.88 28.43 23.39
CA LYS A 91 -17.78 28.27 22.43
C LYS A 91 -18.34 28.15 21.02
N PHE A 92 -17.56 28.61 20.05
CA PHE A 92 -17.86 28.47 18.62
C PHE A 92 -17.13 27.26 18.08
N VAL A 93 -17.88 26.32 17.52
CA VAL A 93 -17.34 25.05 17.03
C VAL A 93 -17.68 24.86 15.56
N ILE A 94 -16.67 24.52 14.74
CA ILE A 94 -16.84 24.10 13.35
C ILE A 94 -16.44 22.62 13.26
N ARG A 95 -17.33 21.79 12.71
CA ARG A 95 -17.10 20.35 12.53
C ARG A 95 -17.19 19.95 11.07
N GLY A 96 -16.47 18.90 10.70
CA GLY A 96 -16.54 18.30 9.36
C GLY A 96 -15.67 17.06 9.25
N ASN A 97 -15.48 16.56 8.04
CA ASN A 97 -14.59 15.42 7.78
C ASN A 97 -13.64 15.73 6.62
N VAL A 98 -12.34 15.47 6.82
CA VAL A 98 -11.28 15.73 5.82
C VAL A 98 -11.26 14.73 4.67
N PHE A 99 -11.84 13.55 4.85
CA PHE A 99 -11.99 12.47 3.87
C PHE A 99 -13.31 12.52 3.08
N GLY A 100 -14.22 13.43 3.43
CA GLY A 100 -15.54 13.55 2.82
C GLY A 100 -16.37 12.29 3.06
N THR A 101 -16.74 11.59 1.99
CA THR A 101 -17.51 10.33 2.04
C THR A 101 -16.64 9.07 2.08
N SER A 102 -15.31 9.22 2.04
CA SER A 102 -14.38 8.09 1.97
C SER A 102 -14.16 7.49 3.37
N THR A 103 -14.51 6.22 3.57
CA THR A 103 -14.41 5.53 4.88
C THR A 103 -13.19 4.61 4.99
N ASN A 104 -12.51 4.32 3.88
CA ASN A 104 -11.38 3.38 3.85
C ASN A 104 -10.01 4.06 4.12
N LYS A 105 -10.01 5.29 4.65
CA LYS A 105 -8.81 6.07 4.91
C LYS A 105 -8.66 6.29 6.41
N HIS A 106 -7.43 6.15 6.90
CA HIS A 106 -7.05 6.50 8.26
C HIS A 106 -6.08 7.68 8.23
N LEU A 107 -6.16 8.53 9.23
CA LEU A 107 -5.27 9.69 9.36
C LEU A 107 -3.92 9.24 9.94
N ASP A 108 -2.83 9.40 9.18
CA ASP A 108 -1.48 9.15 9.72
C ASP A 108 -0.98 10.39 10.49
N GLY A 109 -1.38 11.59 10.06
CA GLY A 109 -1.06 12.86 10.72
C GLY A 109 -1.63 14.06 9.99
N PHE A 110 -1.64 15.21 10.65
CA PHE A 110 -2.13 16.46 10.07
C PHE A 110 -1.32 17.69 10.48
N GLY A 111 -1.50 18.78 9.74
CA GLY A 111 -0.79 20.04 9.96
C GLY A 111 -1.44 21.24 9.28
N LEU A 112 -0.96 22.43 9.66
CA LEU A 112 -1.52 23.72 9.21
C LEU A 112 -0.77 24.33 8.02
N SER A 113 0.32 23.70 7.58
CA SER A 113 1.14 24.20 6.48
C SER A 113 1.58 23.06 5.56
N ASN A 114 1.92 23.42 4.31
CA ASN A 114 2.44 22.46 3.34
C ASN A 114 3.86 21.97 3.69
N ALA A 115 4.62 22.73 4.47
CA ALA A 115 5.97 22.35 4.87
C ALA A 115 5.95 21.22 5.90
N GLU A 116 4.92 21.21 6.76
CA GLU A 116 4.77 20.25 7.86
C GLU A 116 3.33 19.69 7.87
N PRO A 117 2.97 18.83 6.89
CA PRO A 117 1.62 18.30 6.74
C PRO A 117 1.24 17.24 7.78
N ALA A 118 2.21 16.74 8.55
CA ALA A 118 2.03 15.76 9.64
C ALA A 118 2.70 16.26 10.93
N SER A 119 2.51 17.55 11.26
CA SER A 119 3.04 18.16 12.48
C SER A 119 2.43 17.60 13.76
N ALA A 120 1.21 17.05 13.69
CA ALA A 120 0.49 16.47 14.81
C ALA A 120 -0.09 15.09 14.47
N ALA A 121 -0.13 14.23 15.48
CA ALA A 121 -0.81 12.93 15.41
C ALA A 121 -2.33 13.10 15.53
N PRO A 122 -3.12 12.13 15.05
CA PRO A 122 -4.57 12.13 15.23
C PRO A 122 -4.98 12.31 16.70
N GLY A 123 -6.05 13.07 16.94
CA GLY A 123 -6.55 13.42 18.26
C GLY A 123 -5.75 14.48 19.02
N THR A 124 -4.62 14.93 18.49
CA THR A 124 -3.86 16.04 19.06
C THR A 124 -4.47 17.37 18.60
N GLY A 125 -4.59 18.36 19.49
CA GLY A 125 -5.05 19.70 19.11
C GLY A 125 -3.90 20.60 18.62
N LEU A 126 -4.11 21.32 17.52
CA LEU A 126 -3.19 22.34 17.00
C LEU A 126 -3.79 23.75 17.07
N PRO A 127 -3.04 24.76 17.55
CA PRO A 127 -3.52 26.13 17.58
C PRO A 127 -3.54 26.72 16.16
N MET A 128 -4.68 27.29 15.75
CA MET A 128 -4.82 27.92 14.44
C MET A 128 -4.43 29.40 14.47
N LYS A 129 -3.91 29.91 13.35
CA LYS A 129 -3.55 31.34 13.22
C LYS A 129 -4.77 32.24 13.32
N GLU A 130 -5.90 31.73 12.86
CA GLU A 130 -7.21 32.37 12.86
C GLU A 130 -7.92 32.31 14.23
N GLY A 131 -7.29 31.70 15.23
CA GLY A 131 -7.83 31.53 16.58
C GLY A 131 -8.39 30.13 16.83
N GLY A 132 -8.48 29.75 18.10
CA GLY A 132 -8.98 28.44 18.51
C GLY A 132 -7.98 27.29 18.27
N THR A 133 -8.45 26.09 18.58
CA THR A 133 -7.68 24.83 18.46
C THR A 133 -8.44 23.86 17.57
N ILE A 134 -7.76 23.31 16.57
CA ILE A 134 -8.31 22.27 15.70
C ILE A 134 -7.76 20.91 16.09
N THR A 135 -8.65 19.94 16.21
CA THR A 135 -8.33 18.53 16.48
C THR A 135 -8.88 17.70 15.34
N VAL A 136 -8.09 16.79 14.79
CA VAL A 136 -8.52 15.86 13.73
C VAL A 136 -8.34 14.44 14.22
N GLN A 137 -9.40 13.63 14.16
CA GLN A 137 -9.44 12.25 14.61
C GLN A 137 -8.94 11.27 13.55
N ASP A 138 -8.73 10.01 13.93
CA ASP A 138 -8.24 8.94 13.05
C ASP A 138 -9.15 8.69 11.83
N ASP A 139 -10.46 8.85 12.02
CA ASP A 139 -11.50 8.71 11.00
C ASP A 139 -11.64 9.95 10.08
N GLY A 140 -10.77 10.95 10.27
CA GLY A 140 -10.75 12.20 9.53
C GLY A 140 -11.80 13.22 10.00
N ALA A 141 -12.59 12.93 11.04
CA ALA A 141 -13.47 13.91 11.64
C ALA A 141 -12.63 15.01 12.30
N PHE A 142 -12.90 16.28 11.97
CA PHE A 142 -12.25 17.41 12.61
C PHE A 142 -13.24 18.23 13.43
N GLU A 143 -12.72 18.80 14.50
CA GLU A 143 -13.41 19.73 15.37
C GLU A 143 -12.50 20.93 15.62
N TRP A 144 -12.98 22.11 15.25
CA TRP A 144 -12.30 23.37 15.49
C TRP A 144 -13.07 24.20 16.51
N VAL A 145 -12.49 24.38 17.69
CA VAL A 145 -13.10 25.06 18.82
C VAL A 145 -12.42 26.40 19.07
N SER A 146 -13.20 27.47 19.17
CA SER A 146 -12.73 28.81 19.55
C SER A 146 -13.63 29.42 20.62
N ASP A 147 -13.04 30.19 21.53
CA ASP A 147 -13.80 30.98 22.51
C ASP A 147 -14.35 32.28 21.89
N THR A 148 -13.81 32.69 20.73
CA THR A 148 -14.28 33.86 19.98
C THR A 148 -14.97 33.45 18.68
N ARG A 149 -15.97 34.23 18.28
CA ARG A 149 -16.72 34.00 17.05
C ARG A 149 -15.80 34.05 15.85
N PHE A 150 -15.94 33.08 14.96
CA PHE A 150 -15.24 33.06 13.70
C PHE A 150 -15.75 34.16 12.76
N THR A 151 -14.85 34.96 12.21
CA THR A 151 -15.17 36.11 11.33
C THR A 151 -14.67 35.96 9.89
N HIS A 152 -13.93 34.88 9.61
CA HIS A 152 -13.33 34.64 8.31
C HIS A 152 -14.35 34.15 7.27
N THR A 153 -14.34 34.82 6.12
CA THR A 153 -15.16 34.48 4.95
C THR A 153 -14.51 33.40 4.07
N ARG A 154 -13.23 33.09 4.28
CA ARG A 154 -12.51 31.99 3.62
C ARG A 154 -11.94 31.06 4.68
N GLY A 155 -12.35 29.79 4.64
CA GLY A 155 -11.84 28.75 5.51
C GLY A 155 -10.34 28.52 5.32
N PRO A 156 -9.56 28.40 6.41
CA PRO A 156 -8.17 27.98 6.37
C PRO A 156 -7.99 26.63 5.66
N ARG A 157 -6.77 26.37 5.20
CA ARG A 157 -6.40 25.07 4.66
C ARG A 157 -5.74 24.24 5.74
N ILE A 158 -6.14 22.99 5.83
CA ILE A 158 -5.43 21.98 6.61
C ILE A 158 -4.85 20.94 5.66
N PHE A 159 -3.64 20.53 5.97
CA PHE A 159 -2.89 19.50 5.25
C PHE A 159 -2.93 18.23 6.09
N TYR A 160 -3.07 17.10 5.43
CA TYR A 160 -3.13 15.82 6.12
C TYR A 160 -2.42 14.75 5.32
N VAL A 161 -1.90 13.76 6.03
CA VAL A 161 -1.37 12.52 5.47
C VAL A 161 -2.33 11.42 5.86
N SER A 162 -2.86 10.72 4.85
CA SER A 162 -3.78 9.60 5.06
C SER A 162 -3.18 8.30 4.55
N GLY A 163 -3.28 7.25 5.34
CA GLY A 163 -2.97 5.88 4.96
C GLY A 163 -4.22 5.15 4.49
N ILE A 164 -4.06 4.24 3.53
CA ILE A 164 -5.10 3.28 3.16
C ILE A 164 -4.59 1.90 3.57
N THR A 165 -5.24 1.26 4.55
CA THR A 165 -4.88 -0.09 4.95
C THR A 165 -5.11 -1.03 3.76
N PRO A 166 -4.11 -1.83 3.34
CA PRO A 166 -4.30 -2.80 2.27
C PRO A 166 -5.30 -3.87 2.73
N ARG A 167 -6.47 -3.91 2.08
CA ARG A 167 -7.44 -5.00 2.23
C ARG A 167 -7.51 -5.75 0.92
N PHE A 168 -7.23 -7.05 0.97
CA PHE A 168 -7.46 -7.95 -0.16
C PHE A 168 -8.83 -8.57 0.02
N THR A 169 -9.73 -8.37 -0.95
CA THR A 169 -11.08 -8.97 -0.94
C THR A 169 -11.39 -9.65 -2.28
N LEU A 170 -12.22 -10.68 -2.22
CA LEU A 170 -12.79 -11.37 -3.38
C LEU A 170 -14.21 -10.87 -3.72
N ASP A 171 -14.74 -9.90 -2.98
CA ASP A 171 -16.12 -9.43 -3.15
C ASP A 171 -16.37 -8.91 -4.57
N ASN A 172 -15.40 -8.20 -5.15
CA ASN A 172 -15.46 -7.74 -6.55
C ASN A 172 -15.59 -8.89 -7.55
N TYR A 173 -14.90 -10.02 -7.31
CA TYR A 173 -14.97 -11.20 -8.17
C TYR A 173 -16.34 -11.89 -8.05
N VAL A 174 -16.84 -12.02 -6.82
CA VAL A 174 -18.17 -12.61 -6.55
C VAL A 174 -19.26 -11.77 -7.19
N GLU A 175 -19.19 -10.44 -7.05
CA GLU A 175 -20.14 -9.50 -7.68
C GLU A 175 -20.14 -9.67 -9.20
N VAL A 176 -18.98 -9.68 -9.87
CA VAL A 176 -18.93 -9.84 -11.33
C VAL A 176 -19.39 -11.22 -11.79
N LEU A 177 -19.02 -12.30 -11.10
CA LEU A 177 -19.43 -13.66 -11.46
C LEU A 177 -20.94 -13.87 -11.30
N THR A 178 -21.55 -13.20 -10.32
CA THR A 178 -22.99 -13.27 -10.04
C THR A 178 -23.80 -12.22 -10.82
N ALA A 179 -23.17 -11.15 -11.29
CA ALA A 179 -23.81 -10.11 -12.08
C ALA A 179 -24.17 -10.56 -13.49
N ASN A 180 -25.36 -10.16 -13.95
CA ASN A 180 -25.79 -10.16 -15.35
C ASN A 180 -25.55 -11.46 -16.13
N GLY A 181 -25.68 -12.63 -15.48
CA GLY A 181 -25.57 -13.92 -16.14
C GLY A 181 -24.18 -14.29 -16.67
N VAL A 182 -23.14 -13.53 -16.29
CA VAL A 182 -21.75 -13.79 -16.69
C VAL A 182 -21.32 -15.20 -16.27
N GLY A 183 -21.58 -15.62 -15.02
CA GLY A 183 -21.30 -17.00 -14.58
C GLY A 183 -22.00 -18.07 -15.43
N ARG A 184 -23.24 -17.80 -15.89
CA ARG A 184 -23.98 -18.73 -16.77
C ARG A 184 -23.34 -18.82 -18.15
N SER A 185 -22.85 -17.70 -18.69
CA SER A 185 -22.16 -17.66 -19.98
C SER A 185 -20.85 -18.46 -19.97
N PHE A 186 -20.10 -18.46 -18.86
CA PHE A 186 -18.90 -19.27 -18.70
C PHE A 186 -19.21 -20.78 -18.72
N ILE A 187 -20.25 -21.22 -18.03
CA ILE A 187 -20.67 -22.63 -18.02
C ILE A 187 -21.11 -23.10 -19.41
N ASN A 188 -21.86 -22.26 -20.13
CA ASN A 188 -22.29 -22.56 -21.49
C ASN A 188 -21.09 -22.71 -22.42
N SER A 189 -20.15 -21.77 -22.39
CA SER A 189 -18.93 -21.85 -23.20
C SER A 189 -18.08 -23.07 -22.84
N PHE A 190 -17.85 -23.34 -21.55
CA PHE A 190 -17.07 -24.49 -21.09
C PHE A 190 -17.67 -25.83 -21.54
N THR A 191 -19.00 -25.94 -21.50
CA THR A 191 -19.72 -27.14 -21.93
C THR A 191 -19.55 -27.37 -23.43
N VAL A 192 -19.65 -26.32 -24.25
CA VAL A 192 -19.41 -26.39 -25.70
C VAL A 192 -17.98 -26.81 -26.01
N THR A 193 -16.97 -26.29 -25.30
CA THR A 193 -15.57 -26.64 -25.56
C THR A 193 -15.25 -28.09 -25.23
N ILE A 194 -15.80 -28.63 -24.14
CA ILE A 194 -15.65 -30.05 -23.79
C ILE A 194 -16.29 -30.92 -24.87
N GLN A 195 -17.50 -30.58 -25.33
CA GLN A 195 -18.17 -31.33 -26.38
C GLN A 195 -17.46 -31.24 -27.73
N ALA A 196 -16.80 -30.12 -28.03
CA ALA A 196 -16.05 -29.95 -29.26
C ALA A 196 -14.71 -30.72 -29.27
N SER A 197 -14.21 -31.11 -28.09
CA SER A 197 -12.92 -31.80 -27.93
C SER A 197 -13.06 -33.30 -27.64
N ALA A 198 -14.28 -33.78 -27.43
CA ALA A 198 -14.62 -35.17 -27.11
C ALA A 198 -15.03 -35.97 -28.36
#